data_AF-L0HBJ8-F1
#
_entry.id   AF-L0HBJ8-F1
#
_cell.length_a   1.000
_cell.length_b   1.000
_cell.length_c   1.000
_cell.angle_alpha   90.00
_cell.angle_beta   90.00
_cell.angle_gamma   90.00
#
_symmetry.space_group_name_H-M   'P 1'
#
loop_
_entity.id
_entity.type
_entity.pdbx_description
1 polymer ?
#
loop_
_entity_poly.entity_id
_entity_poly.type
_entity_poly.pdbx_seq_one_letter_code
_entity_poly.pdbx_strand_id
1 'polypeptide(L)'
;MSLDHVRNEIAKVDRDIIALIAKRQELAKRVAAIKIREGIAIHDGRQSQKVLVSVFDRAVESKIDPVAVQKIFEILITMSEERQRECSGDGNLP
;
A
#
# COMPACT_ATOMS: atom_id res chain seq x y z
N MET A 1 25.69 5.05 21.80
CA MET A 1 24.88 4.25 20.85
C MET A 1 25.85 3.65 19.83
N SER A 2 25.81 2.34 19.58
CA SER A 2 26.71 1.68 18.61
C SER A 2 26.04 1.55 17.23
N LEU A 3 26.84 1.34 16.20
CA LEU A 3 26.35 1.09 14.84
C LEU A 3 25.40 -0.12 14.79
N ASP A 4 25.73 -1.19 15.53
CA ASP A 4 24.90 -2.39 15.57
C ASP A 4 23.56 -2.15 16.27
N HIS A 5 23.53 -1.25 17.26
CA HIS A 5 22.27 -0.86 17.88
C HIS A 5 21.35 -0.15 16.89
N VAL A 6 21.86 0.83 16.12
CA VAL A 6 21.08 1.52 15.08
C VAL A 6 20.61 0.55 13.99
N ARG A 7 21.47 -0.39 13.57
CA ARG A 7 21.08 -1.44 12.60
C ARG A 7 19.95 -2.32 13.11
N ASN A 8 19.96 -2.66 14.40
CA ASN A 8 18.87 -3.44 14.99
C ASN A 8 17.56 -2.66 15.06
N GLU A 9 17.61 -1.34 15.28
CA GLU A 9 16.44 -0.47 15.21
C GLU A 9 15.87 -0.39 13.79
N ILE A 10 16.73 -0.23 12.77
CA ILE A 10 16.33 -0.28 11.36
C ILE A 10 15.66 -1.62 11.05
N ALA A 11 16.27 -2.74 11.44
CA ALA A 11 15.70 -4.06 11.22
C ALA A 11 14.32 -4.24 11.90
N LYS A 12 14.05 -3.53 13.00
CA LYS A 12 12.73 -3.51 13.63
C LYS A 12 11.74 -2.72 12.77
N VAL A 13 12.12 -1.53 12.30
CA VAL A 13 11.30 -0.74 11.38
C VAL A 13 10.97 -1.52 10.11
N ASP A 14 11.93 -2.25 9.54
CA ASP A 14 11.71 -3.07 8.34
C ASP A 14 10.64 -4.14 8.58
N ARG A 15 10.68 -4.83 9.73
CA ARG A 15 9.65 -5.81 10.12
C ARG A 15 8.27 -5.15 10.26
N ASP A 16 8.23 -3.97 10.85
CA ASP A 16 6.97 -3.22 11.04
C ASP A 16 6.41 -2.76 9.68
N ILE A 17 7.25 -2.33 8.75
CA ILE A 17 6.84 -1.99 7.37
C ILE A 17 6.23 -3.22 6.69
N ILE A 18 6.88 -4.38 6.75
CA ILE A 18 6.36 -5.61 6.14
C ILE A 18 5.00 -5.99 6.74
N ALA A 19 4.86 -5.91 8.07
CA ALA A 19 3.61 -6.19 8.75
C ALA A 19 2.48 -5.22 8.34
N LEU A 20 2.80 -3.93 8.17
CA LEU A 20 1.84 -2.92 7.71
C LEU A 20 1.42 -3.14 6.26
N ILE A 21 2.36 -3.53 5.37
CA ILE A 21 2.04 -3.90 3.98
C ILE A 21 1.10 -5.11 3.96
N ALA A 22 1.40 -6.16 4.73
CA ALA A 22 0.54 -7.33 4.83
C ALA A 22 -0.88 -6.97 5.32
N LYS A 23 -0.98 -6.12 6.34
CA LYS A 23 -2.27 -5.62 6.84
C LYS A 23 -3.03 -4.83 5.76
N ARG A 24 -2.34 -4.01 4.96
CA ARG A 24 -2.95 -3.26 3.85
C ARG A 24 -3.49 -4.20 2.77
N GLN A 25 -2.80 -5.29 2.48
CA GLN A 25 -3.28 -6.31 1.53
C GLN A 25 -4.51 -7.07 2.05
N GLU A 26 -4.61 -7.32 3.35
CA GLU A 26 -5.83 -7.89 3.95
C GLU A 26 -7.02 -6.94 3.83
N LEU A 27 -6.80 -5.63 4.02
CA LEU A 27 -7.84 -4.62 3.77
C LEU A 27 -8.25 -4.57 2.30
N ALA A 28 -7.32 -4.77 1.37
CA ALA A 28 -7.64 -4.84 -0.06
C ALA A 28 -8.61 -6.00 -0.38
N LYS A 29 -8.46 -7.17 0.24
CA LYS A 29 -9.43 -8.28 0.10
C LYS A 29 -10.83 -7.88 0.57
N ARG A 30 -10.92 -7.18 1.70
CA ARG A 30 -12.20 -6.70 2.26
C ARG A 30 -12.84 -5.67 1.32
N VAL A 31 -12.05 -4.78 0.74
CA VAL A 31 -12.51 -3.84 -0.30
C VAL A 31 -13.02 -4.60 -1.52
N ALA A 32 -12.32 -5.64 -1.96
CA ALA A 32 -12.74 -6.49 -3.08
C ALA A 32 -14.14 -7.07 -2.84
N ALA A 33 -14.37 -7.68 -1.67
CA ALA A 33 -15.65 -8.28 -1.30
C ALA A 33 -16.80 -7.26 -1.33
N ILE A 34 -16.55 -6.03 -0.86
CA ILE A 34 -17.53 -4.94 -0.91
C ILE A 34 -17.81 -4.53 -2.36
N LYS A 35 -16.76 -4.30 -3.16
CA LYS A 35 -16.89 -3.89 -4.56
C LYS A 35 -17.63 -4.92 -5.41
N ILE A 36 -17.34 -6.22 -5.23
CA ILE A 36 -18.03 -7.32 -5.92
C ILE A 36 -19.52 -7.30 -5.57
N ARG A 37 -19.86 -7.19 -4.28
CA ARG A 37 -21.25 -7.16 -3.82
C ARG A 37 -22.03 -5.96 -4.37
N GLU A 38 -21.34 -4.83 -4.54
CA GLU A 38 -21.95 -3.55 -4.94
C GLU A 38 -21.81 -3.27 -6.46
N GLY A 39 -21.18 -4.16 -7.22
CA GLY A 39 -20.97 -3.99 -8.66
C GLY A 39 -20.00 -2.85 -9.02
N ILE A 40 -19.09 -2.49 -8.11
CA ILE A 40 -18.13 -1.39 -8.28
C ILE A 40 -16.86 -1.91 -8.95
N ALA A 41 -16.32 -1.16 -9.91
CA ALA A 41 -15.07 -1.51 -10.58
C ALA A 41 -13.87 -1.53 -9.60
N ILE A 42 -12.96 -2.51 -9.79
CA ILE A 42 -11.75 -2.63 -8.97
C ILE A 42 -10.80 -1.46 -9.20
N HIS A 43 -10.60 -1.09 -10.46
CA HIS A 43 -9.79 0.08 -10.79
C HIS A 43 -10.57 1.37 -10.48
N ASP A 44 -10.01 2.20 -9.61
CA ASP A 44 -10.54 3.51 -9.25
C ASP A 44 -9.40 4.53 -9.24
N GLY A 45 -9.10 5.08 -10.42
CA GLY A 45 -8.04 6.07 -10.59
C GLY A 45 -8.25 7.34 -9.75
N ARG A 46 -9.51 7.69 -9.44
CA ARG A 46 -9.80 8.85 -8.58
C ARG A 46 -9.37 8.56 -7.14
N GLN A 47 -9.64 7.36 -6.64
CA GLN A 47 -9.19 6.95 -5.31
C GLN A 47 -7.66 6.83 -5.25
N SER A 48 -7.02 6.26 -6.27
CA SER A 48 -5.56 6.18 -6.35
C SER A 48 -4.91 7.56 -6.30
N GLN A 49 -5.41 8.52 -7.09
CA GLN A 49 -4.90 9.90 -7.06
C GLN A 49 -5.06 10.56 -5.68
N LYS A 50 -6.21 10.36 -5.01
CA LYS A 50 -6.43 10.88 -3.65
C LYS A 50 -5.42 10.33 -2.64
N VAL A 51 -5.09 9.03 -2.73
CA VAL A 51 -4.07 8.42 -1.88
C VAL A 51 -2.71 9.04 -2.16
N LEU A 52 -2.33 9.18 -3.44
CA LEU A 52 -1.03 9.75 -3.83
C LEU A 52 -0.85 11.22 -3.42
N VAL A 53 -1.90 12.03 -3.48
CA VAL A 53 -1.88 13.41 -2.96
C VAL A 53 -1.72 13.41 -1.44
N SER A 54 -2.51 12.60 -0.73
CA SER A 54 -2.44 12.57 0.74
C SER A 54 -1.07 12.11 1.26
N VAL A 55 -0.42 11.14 0.61
CA VAL A 55 0.89 10.66 1.06
C VAL A 55 2.02 11.62 0.70
N PHE A 56 1.87 12.37 -0.39
CA PHE A 56 2.79 13.46 -0.74
C PHE A 56 2.77 14.53 0.35
N ASP A 57 1.59 15.03 0.72
CA ASP A 57 1.45 16.07 1.75
C ASP A 57 2.04 15.59 3.09
N ARG A 58 1.75 14.35 3.49
CA ARG A 58 2.30 13.74 4.72
C ARG A 58 3.82 13.59 4.68
N ALA A 59 4.39 13.29 3.51
CA ALA A 59 5.83 13.18 3.34
C ALA A 59 6.51 14.56 3.46
N VAL A 60 5.88 15.60 2.90
CA VAL A 60 6.32 17.00 3.07
C VAL A 60 6.30 17.39 4.55
N GLU A 61 5.19 17.12 5.26
CA GLU A 61 5.06 17.38 6.71
C GLU A 61 6.12 16.63 7.53
N SER A 62 6.45 15.41 7.11
CA SER A 62 7.46 14.56 7.75
C SER A 62 8.90 14.90 7.34
N LYS A 63 9.10 15.89 6.47
CA LYS A 63 10.41 16.33 5.95
C LYS A 63 11.22 15.21 5.27
N ILE A 64 10.53 14.33 4.55
CA ILE A 64 11.14 13.27 3.73
C ILE A 64 10.78 13.50 2.25
N ASP A 65 11.52 12.86 1.32
CA ASP A 65 11.28 13.02 -0.12
C ASP A 65 9.86 12.56 -0.50
N PRO A 66 8.97 13.48 -0.87
CA PRO A 66 7.58 13.14 -1.15
C PRO A 66 7.41 12.41 -2.49
N VAL A 67 8.32 12.58 -3.44
CA VAL A 67 8.31 11.87 -4.72
C VAL A 67 8.71 10.41 -4.51
N ALA A 68 9.71 10.14 -3.65
CA ALA A 68 10.08 8.78 -3.29
C ALA A 68 8.94 8.05 -2.55
N VAL A 69 8.26 8.73 -1.62
CA VAL A 69 7.11 8.16 -0.92
C VAL A 69 5.96 7.85 -1.89
N GLN A 70 5.66 8.74 -2.84
CA GLN A 70 4.64 8.46 -3.86
C GLN A 70 4.95 7.19 -4.65
N LYS A 71 6.19 6.99 -5.10
CA LYS A 71 6.59 5.77 -5.83
C LYS A 71 6.37 4.49 -5.02
N ILE A 72 6.65 4.53 -3.71
CA ILE A 72 6.35 3.40 -2.83
C ILE A 72 4.83 3.15 -2.80
N PHE A 73 4.03 4.20 -2.68
CA PHE A 73 2.58 4.06 -2.63
C PHE A 73 1.95 3.65 -3.97
N GLU A 74 2.54 4.01 -5.11
CA GLU A 74 2.14 3.49 -6.42
C GLU A 74 2.27 1.96 -6.44
N ILE A 75 3.40 1.41 -5.98
CA ILE A 75 3.60 -0.03 -5.84
C ILE A 75 2.54 -0.65 -4.93
N LEU A 76 2.29 -0.04 -3.76
CA LEU A 76 1.27 -0.55 -2.82
C LEU A 76 -0.15 -0.50 -3.42
N ILE A 77 -0.48 0.52 -4.20
CA ILE A 77 -1.77 0.62 -4.90
C ILE A 77 -1.89 -0.52 -5.91
N THR A 78 -0.87 -0.74 -6.74
CA THR A 78 -0.84 -1.85 -7.71
C THR A 78 -1.01 -3.20 -7.01
N MET A 79 -0.27 -3.47 -5.94
CA MET A 79 -0.42 -4.70 -5.13
C MET A 79 -1.85 -4.87 -4.60
N SER A 80 -2.52 -3.77 -4.23
CA SER A 80 -3.89 -3.80 -3.74
C SER A 80 -4.90 -4.08 -4.85
N GLU A 81 -4.71 -3.51 -6.04
CA GLU A 81 -5.56 -3.79 -7.21
C GLU A 81 -5.42 -5.24 -7.66
N GLU A 82 -4.19 -5.76 -7.74
CA GLU A 82 -3.92 -7.18 -8.04
C GLU A 82 -4.61 -8.09 -7.04
N ARG A 83 -4.47 -7.80 -5.74
CA ARG A 83 -5.13 -8.59 -4.69
C ARG A 83 -6.65 -8.57 -4.80
N GLN A 84 -7.23 -7.44 -5.19
CA GLN A 84 -8.67 -7.34 -5.44
C GLN A 84 -9.09 -8.18 -6.65
N ARG A 85 -8.33 -8.14 -7.75
CA ARG A 85 -8.60 -8.92 -8.98
C ARG A 85 -8.59 -10.43 -8.71
N GLU A 86 -7.62 -10.91 -7.94
CA GLU A 86 -7.55 -12.30 -7.49
C GLU A 86 -8.83 -12.72 -6.72
N CYS A 87 -9.36 -11.86 -5.86
CA CYS A 87 -10.56 -12.17 -5.08
C CYS A 87 -11.85 -12.18 -5.91
N SER A 88 -11.90 -11.42 -7.01
CA SER A 88 -13.06 -11.36 -7.92
C SER A 88 -13.13 -12.49 -8.94
N GLY A 89 -12.14 -13.39 -8.98
CA GLY A 89 -12.09 -14.49 -9.96
C GLY A 89 -11.52 -14.09 -11.34
N ASP A 90 -11.13 -12.84 -11.51
CA ASP A 90 -10.42 -12.29 -12.69
C ASP A 90 -8.89 -12.45 -12.60
N GLY A 91 -8.41 -13.12 -11.55
CA GLY A 91 -6.99 -13.35 -11.32
C GLY A 91 -6.44 -14.45 -12.22
N ASN A 92 -5.91 -14.04 -13.38
CA ASN A 92 -4.94 -14.87 -14.11
C ASN A 92 -3.54 -14.55 -13.56
N LEU A 93 -3.09 -15.33 -12.58
CA LEU A 93 -1.67 -15.50 -12.25
C LEU A 93 -1.33 -16.98 -12.46
N PRO A 94 -0.13 -17.31 -12.98
CA PRO A 94 0.31 -18.70 -13.16
C PRO A 94 0.40 -19.47 -11.83
#